data_AF-A0AAW5K1L9-F1
#
_entry.id   AF-A0AAW5K1L9-F1
#
_cell.length_a   1.000
_cell.length_b   1.000
_cell.length_c   1.000
_cell.angle_alpha   90.00
_cell.angle_beta   90.00
_cell.angle_gamma   90.00
#
_symmetry.space_group_name_H-M   'P 1'
#
loop_
_entity.id
_entity.type
_entity.pdbx_description
1 polymer ?
#
loop_
_entity_poly.entity_id
_entity_poly.type
_entity_poly.pdbx_seq_one_letter_code
_entity_poly.pdbx_strand_id
1 'polypeptide(L)'
;MKNIDPYELRHATYNDNRVKDQKILSTLCPEDTLLLQLGDKKGKTVGIVIINIPDDHPDTALYTLYLSLEDMEYNDEYSHGHYDFSEDDDYEKGARSLVTDCMNDLGLEQ
;
A
#
# COMPACT_ATOMS: atom_id res chain seq x y z
N MET A 1 12.25 -16.10 -4.76
CA MET A 1 11.68 -14.86 -5.29
C MET A 1 10.22 -15.06 -5.55
N LYS A 2 9.38 -14.50 -4.68
CA LYS A 2 7.97 -14.29 -4.98
C LYS A 2 7.88 -12.93 -5.64
N ASN A 3 7.62 -12.93 -6.94
CA ASN A 3 7.28 -11.68 -7.62
C ASN A 3 5.93 -11.23 -7.06
N ILE A 4 5.82 -9.94 -6.76
CA ILE A 4 4.58 -9.34 -6.29
C ILE A 4 3.65 -9.21 -7.51
N ASP A 5 2.48 -9.82 -7.41
CA ASP A 5 1.37 -9.57 -8.32
C ASP A 5 0.47 -8.49 -7.67
N PRO A 6 0.26 -7.31 -8.29
CA PRO A 6 -0.61 -6.26 -7.75
C PRO A 6 -2.04 -6.74 -7.42
N TYR A 7 -2.56 -7.72 -8.16
CA TYR A 7 -3.89 -8.28 -7.93
C TYR A 7 -3.92 -9.21 -6.72
N GLU A 8 -2.87 -10.01 -6.53
CA GLU A 8 -2.70 -10.80 -5.30
C GLU A 8 -2.47 -9.89 -4.10
N LEU A 9 -1.64 -8.84 -4.22
CA LEU A 9 -1.41 -7.87 -3.16
C LEU A 9 -2.71 -7.20 -2.74
N ARG A 10 -3.50 -6.75 -3.73
CA ARG A 10 -4.84 -6.20 -3.50
C ARG A 10 -5.73 -7.20 -2.78
N HIS A 11 -5.74 -8.47 -3.16
CA HIS A 11 -6.55 -9.46 -2.46
C HIS A 11 -6.08 -9.67 -1.02
N ALA A 12 -4.76 -9.73 -0.78
CA ALA A 12 -4.18 -9.90 0.54
C ALA A 12 -4.48 -8.71 1.47
N THR A 13 -4.44 -7.48 0.95
CA THR A 13 -4.77 -6.27 1.72
C THR A 13 -6.26 -6.13 2.00
N TYR A 14 -7.14 -6.72 1.17
CA TYR A 14 -8.60 -6.67 1.37
C TYR A 14 -9.05 -7.25 2.72
N ASN A 15 -8.34 -8.28 3.20
CA ASN A 15 -8.66 -8.96 4.45
C ASN A 15 -8.20 -8.18 5.69
N ASP A 16 -7.46 -7.08 5.51
CA ASP A 16 -7.03 -6.20 6.60
C ASP A 16 -8.13 -5.18 6.92
N ASN A 17 -8.60 -5.18 8.17
CA ASN A 17 -9.68 -4.29 8.62
C ASN A 17 -9.30 -2.79 8.65
N ARG A 18 -8.01 -2.47 8.48
CA ARG A 18 -7.50 -1.11 8.36
C ARG A 18 -7.57 -0.61 6.91
N VAL A 19 -7.79 -1.49 5.93
CA VAL A 19 -7.96 -1.11 4.52
C VAL A 19 -9.46 -0.95 4.24
N LYS A 20 -9.86 0.27 3.90
CA LYS A 20 -11.27 0.61 3.63
C LYS A 20 -11.68 0.43 2.18
N ASP A 21 -10.76 0.76 1.28
CA ASP A 21 -10.98 0.70 -0.16
C ASP A 21 -9.64 0.48 -0.86
N GLN A 22 -9.69 -0.08 -2.06
CA GLN A 22 -8.51 -0.43 -2.82
C GLN A 22 -8.79 -0.55 -4.32
N LYS A 23 -7.89 -0.01 -5.14
CA LYS A 23 -8.07 0.08 -6.58
C LYS A 23 -6.74 -0.14 -7.31
N ILE A 24 -6.78 -0.92 -8.38
CA ILE A 24 -5.69 -0.95 -9.37
C ILE A 24 -5.88 0.22 -10.34
N LEU A 25 -4.86 1.05 -10.46
CA LEU A 25 -4.83 2.24 -11.29
C LEU A 25 -4.12 1.94 -12.62
N SER A 26 -4.79 1.21 -13.51
CA SER A 26 -4.23 0.84 -14.82
C SER A 26 -4.21 1.99 -15.85
N THR A 27 -4.77 3.16 -15.51
CA THR A 27 -4.92 4.30 -16.44
C THR A 27 -3.92 5.42 -16.20
N LEU A 28 -3.25 5.44 -15.05
CA LEU A 28 -2.35 6.54 -14.65
C LEU A 28 -0.87 6.19 -14.82
N CYS A 29 -0.51 4.91 -14.79
CA CYS A 29 0.83 4.40 -15.05
C CYS A 29 0.75 3.22 -16.03
N PRO A 30 1.78 2.99 -16.88
CA PRO A 30 1.88 1.77 -17.69
C PRO A 30 2.07 0.51 -16.85
N GLU A 31 2.52 0.67 -15.60
CA GLU A 31 2.65 -0.35 -14.57
C GLU A 31 1.38 -0.34 -13.69
N ASP A 32 0.87 -1.52 -13.33
CA ASP A 32 -0.31 -1.65 -12.46
C ASP A 32 0.00 -1.14 -11.04
N THR A 33 -0.39 0.11 -10.75
CA THR A 33 -0.26 0.73 -9.43
C THR A 33 -1.44 0.36 -8.53
N LEU A 34 -1.17 -0.04 -7.29
CA LEU A 34 -2.21 -0.32 -6.29
C LEU A 34 -2.42 0.91 -5.38
N LEU A 35 -3.64 1.44 -5.37
CA LEU A 35 -4.08 2.44 -4.40
C LEU A 35 -4.81 1.76 -3.24
N LEU A 36 -4.45 2.12 -2.00
CA LEU A 36 -5.16 1.73 -0.78
C LEU A 36 -5.67 2.98 -0.05
N GLN A 37 -6.88 2.89 0.51
CA GLN A 37 -7.37 3.85 1.49
C GLN A 37 -7.29 3.24 2.89
N LEU A 38 -6.50 3.85 3.77
CA LEU A 38 -6.36 3.43 5.15
C LEU A 38 -7.41 4.07 6.03
N GLY A 39 -7.95 3.29 6.97
CA GLY A 39 -8.98 3.70 7.93
C GLY A 39 -8.51 3.58 9.37
N ASP A 40 -8.99 4.48 10.23
CA ASP A 40 -8.90 4.31 11.67
C ASP A 40 -9.95 3.30 12.19
N LYS A 41 -9.91 3.01 13.50
CA LYS A 41 -10.89 2.13 14.18
C LYS A 41 -12.35 2.61 14.09
N LYS A 42 -12.59 3.87 13.72
CA LYS A 42 -13.92 4.45 13.53
C LYS A 42 -14.35 4.44 12.06
N GLY A 43 -13.53 3.89 11.17
CA GLY A 43 -13.78 3.86 9.74
C GLY A 43 -13.60 5.20 9.06
N LYS A 44 -12.93 6.19 9.67
CA LYS A 44 -12.54 7.44 8.99
C LYS A 44 -11.30 7.15 8.14
N THR A 45 -11.28 7.63 6.89
CA THR A 45 -10.06 7.56 6.07
C THR A 45 -9.00 8.48 6.68
N VAL A 46 -7.80 7.95 6.87
CA VAL A 46 -6.67 8.62 7.54
C VAL A 46 -5.41 8.70 6.68
N GLY A 47 -5.38 7.96 5.58
CA GLY A 47 -4.30 8.05 4.59
C GLY A 47 -4.67 7.38 3.29
N ILE A 48 -3.97 7.77 2.24
CA ILE A 48 -4.01 7.18 0.90
C ILE A 48 -2.61 6.65 0.62
N VAL A 49 -2.51 5.38 0.25
CA VAL A 49 -1.23 4.75 -0.08
C VAL A 49 -1.23 4.40 -1.56
N ILE A 50 -0.18 4.79 -2.26
CA ILE A 50 0.11 4.39 -3.63
C ILE A 50 1.26 3.39 -3.58
N ILE A 51 1.06 2.21 -4.16
CA ILE A 51 2.04 1.13 -4.20
C ILE A 51 2.43 0.85 -5.64
N ASN A 52 3.73 0.92 -5.91
CA ASN A 52 4.35 0.58 -7.19
C ASN A 52 5.30 -0.60 -7.00
N ILE A 53 5.39 -1.46 -8.01
CA ILE A 53 6.30 -2.61 -8.03
C ILE A 53 7.25 -2.38 -9.20
N PRO A 54 8.52 -2.03 -8.96
CA PRO A 54 9.46 -1.72 -10.02
C PRO A 54 9.89 -3.00 -10.76
N ASP A 55 10.02 -2.91 -12.09
CA ASP A 55 10.38 -4.05 -12.97
C ASP A 55 11.72 -4.70 -12.60
N ASP A 56 12.68 -3.92 -12.09
CA ASP A 56 14.02 -4.37 -11.70
C ASP A 56 14.09 -4.98 -10.29
N HIS A 57 13.06 -4.74 -9.46
CA HIS A 57 12.90 -5.31 -8.12
C HIS A 57 11.47 -5.84 -7.92
N PRO A 58 11.09 -6.93 -8.62
CA PRO A 58 9.69 -7.41 -8.64
C PRO A 58 9.24 -8.03 -7.31
N ASP A 59 10.12 -8.22 -6.34
CA ASP A 59 9.86 -8.67 -4.98
C ASP A 59 9.77 -7.52 -3.96
N THR A 60 9.91 -6.26 -4.41
CA THR A 60 9.85 -5.07 -3.55
C THR A 60 8.63 -4.21 -3.90
N ALA A 61 7.85 -3.84 -2.90
CA ALA A 61 6.78 -2.85 -3.03
C ALA A 61 7.30 -1.48 -2.59
N LEU A 62 7.28 -0.49 -3.47
CA LEU A 62 7.54 0.91 -3.14
C LEU A 62 6.21 1.57 -2.81
N TYR A 63 6.10 2.21 -1.64
CA TYR A 63 4.87 2.89 -1.24
C TYR A 63 5.09 4.39 -1.01
N THR A 64 4.09 5.18 -1.39
CA THR A 64 3.99 6.60 -1.07
C THR A 64 2.67 6.84 -0.32
N LEU A 65 2.76 7.52 0.81
CA LEU A 65 1.65 7.82 1.70
C LEU A 65 1.28 9.30 1.59
N TYR A 66 -0.01 9.57 1.47
CA TYR A 66 -0.62 10.90 1.48
C TYR A 66 -1.68 10.96 2.59
N LEU A 67 -1.90 12.14 3.18
CA LEU A 67 -2.93 12.30 4.22
C LEU A 67 -4.34 12.40 3.63
N SER A 68 -4.45 12.78 2.36
CA SER A 68 -5.71 12.91 1.64
C SER A 68 -5.56 12.68 0.14
N LEU A 69 -6.69 12.56 -0.57
CA LEU A 69 -6.71 12.51 -2.05
C LEU A 69 -6.27 13.85 -2.67
N GLU A 70 -6.53 14.97 -2.00
CA GLU A 70 -6.10 16.29 -2.48
C GLU A 70 -4.56 16.40 -2.45
N ASP A 71 -3.94 15.95 -1.35
CA ASP A 71 -2.47 15.90 -1.24
C ASP A 71 -1.87 15.00 -2.34
N MET A 72 -2.51 13.86 -2.64
CA MET A 72 -2.11 12.99 -3.75
C MET A 72 -2.22 13.70 -5.11
N GLU A 73 -3.28 14.47 -5.36
CA GLU A 73 -3.45 15.23 -6.61
C GLU A 73 -2.37 16.31 -6.79
N TYR A 74 -1.91 16.92 -5.70
CA TYR A 74 -0.80 17.90 -5.71
C TYR A 74 0.59 17.27 -5.54
N ASN A 75 0.66 15.94 -5.39
CA ASN A 75 1.86 15.20 -5.01
C ASN A 75 2.56 15.76 -3.75
N ASP A 76 1.79 16.18 -2.75
CA ASP A 76 2.28 16.58 -1.43
C ASP A 76 2.43 15.33 -0.54
N GLU A 77 3.55 14.64 -0.73
CA GLU A 77 3.85 13.37 -0.09
C GLU A 77 4.04 13.55 1.43
N TYR A 78 3.36 12.70 2.22
CA TYR A 78 3.53 12.69 3.67
C TYR A 78 4.74 11.84 4.09
N SER A 79 4.84 10.63 3.54
CA SER A 79 5.93 9.69 3.77
C SER A 79 6.07 8.78 2.55
N HIS A 80 7.23 8.14 2.41
CA HIS A 80 7.44 7.09 1.42
C HIS A 80 8.37 6.02 1.99
N GLY A 81 8.28 4.82 1.47
CA GLY A 81 9.07 3.69 1.94
C GLY A 81 9.03 2.52 0.97
N HIS A 82 9.54 1.39 1.44
CA HIS A 82 9.45 0.14 0.71
C HIS A 82 9.26 -1.02 1.67
N TYR A 83 8.71 -2.10 1.15
CA TYR A 83 8.60 -3.37 1.84
C TYR A 83 9.10 -4.49 0.92
N ASP A 84 10.02 -5.30 1.44
CA ASP A 84 10.67 -6.39 0.72
C ASP A 84 9.97 -7.73 1.05
N PHE A 85 9.40 -8.37 0.02
CA PHE A 85 8.71 -9.66 0.13
C PHE A 85 9.63 -10.85 -0.13
N SER A 86 10.92 -10.65 -0.41
CA SER A 86 11.86 -11.71 -0.83
C SER A 86 11.96 -12.85 0.18
N GLU A 87 11.89 -12.53 1.48
CA GLU A 87 11.97 -13.45 2.62
C GLU A 87 10.59 -13.85 3.19
N ASP A 88 9.49 -13.37 2.61
CA ASP A 88 8.16 -13.66 3.13
C ASP A 88 7.63 -15.02 2.64
N ASP A 89 7.65 -15.99 3.55
CA ASP A 89 7.05 -17.31 3.34
C ASP A 89 5.51 -17.25 3.22
N ASP A 90 4.88 -16.25 3.83
CA ASP A 90 3.44 -16.00 3.80
C ASP A 90 3.14 -14.61 3.23
N TYR A 91 2.49 -14.59 2.07
CA TYR A 91 2.20 -13.37 1.33
C TYR A 91 1.16 -12.48 2.04
N GLU A 92 0.17 -13.07 2.73
CA GLU A 92 -0.81 -12.30 3.49
C GLU A 92 -0.17 -11.62 4.71
N LYS A 93 0.79 -12.30 5.33
CA LYS A 93 1.58 -11.73 6.41
C LYS A 93 2.40 -10.54 5.91
N GLY A 94 3.07 -10.67 4.76
CA GLY A 94 3.82 -9.56 4.15
C GLY A 94 2.94 -8.35 3.83
N ALA A 95 1.77 -8.57 3.21
CA ALA A 95 0.80 -7.52 2.92
C ALA A 95 0.33 -6.80 4.21
N ARG A 96 0.10 -7.56 5.29
CA ARG A 96 -0.27 -7.00 6.60
C ARG A 96 0.87 -6.19 7.22
N SER A 97 2.12 -6.61 7.07
CA SER A 97 3.29 -5.86 7.51
C SER A 97 3.40 -4.54 6.76
N LEU A 98 3.25 -4.53 5.43
CA LEU A 98 3.23 -3.32 4.62
C LEU A 98 2.15 -2.32 5.10
N VAL A 99 0.92 -2.79 5.35
CA VAL A 99 -0.15 -1.94 5.92
C VAL A 99 0.22 -1.43 7.31
N THR A 100 0.90 -2.25 8.11
CA THR A 100 1.34 -1.88 9.47
C THR A 100 2.40 -0.77 9.42
N ASP A 101 3.36 -0.86 8.50
CA ASP A 101 4.37 0.18 8.30
C ASP A 101 3.72 1.50 7.90
N CYS A 102 2.76 1.47 6.97
CA CYS A 102 2.00 2.67 6.59
C CYS A 102 1.20 3.27 7.76
N MET A 103 0.61 2.43 8.62
CA MET A 103 -0.14 2.89 9.80
C MET A 103 0.78 3.43 10.91
N ASN A 104 2.00 2.89 11.02
CA ASN A 104 3.04 3.39 11.90
C ASN A 104 3.52 4.77 11.47
N ASP A 105 3.71 4.99 10.17
CA ASP A 105 4.05 6.31 9.62
C ASP A 105 2.98 7.36 9.97
N LEU A 106 1.70 6.99 9.95
CA LEU A 106 0.59 7.85 10.38
C LEU A 106 0.52 8.08 11.90
N GLY A 107 1.32 7.37 12.70
CA GLY A 107 1.25 7.41 14.16
C GLY A 107 -0.03 6.78 14.72
N LEU A 108 -0.63 5.82 14.01
CA LEU A 108 -1.94 5.25 14.31
C LEU A 108 -1.91 3.81 14.85
N GLU A 109 -0.74 3.20 15.02
CA GLU A 109 -0.64 1.96 15.80
C GLU A 109 -0.87 2.24 17.30
N GLN A 110 -2.00 1.74 17.80
CA GLN A 110 -2.33 1.58 19.22
C GLN A 110 -3.14 0.30 19.42
#